data_AF-A0A6M3LVC3-F1
#
_entry.id   AF-A0A6M3LVC3-F1
#
_cell.length_a   1.000
_cell.length_b   1.000
_cell.length_c   1.000
_cell.angle_alpha   90.00
_cell.angle_beta   90.00
_cell.angle_gamma   90.00
#
_symmetry.space_group_name_H-M   'P 1'
#
loop_
_entity.id
_entity.type
_entity.pdbx_description
1 polymer ?
#
loop_
_entity_poly.entity_id
_entity_poly.type
_entity_poly.pdbx_seq_one_letter_code
_entity_poly.pdbx_strand_id
1 'polypeptide(L)'
;MVEKIGEGSYALGWTAVGDDGDSGTAAEYDLRISNGPITEDNFYVATRVLNTPIPSIAGTKEHLLMELNTGEYYLCIKVGDEIPNWSPVSNVFKLVVGVFPPINVLWNQ
;
A
#
# COMPACT_ATOMS: atom_id res chain seq x y z
N MET A 1 -3.61 3.55 -6.20
CA MET A 1 -2.81 3.44 -7.43
C MET A 1 -1.40 3.00 -7.07
N VAL A 2 -0.71 2.25 -7.92
CA VAL A 2 0.74 1.99 -7.77
C VAL A 2 1.44 2.46 -9.03
N GLU A 3 2.50 3.23 -8.87
CA GLU A 3 3.34 3.72 -9.96
C GLU A 3 4.76 3.21 -9.77
N LYS A 4 5.36 2.64 -10.82
CA LYS A 4 6.79 2.31 -10.81
C LYS A 4 7.57 3.60 -11.04
N ILE A 5 8.46 3.95 -10.11
CA ILE A 5 9.27 5.17 -10.18
C ILE A 5 10.75 4.89 -10.46
N GLY A 6 11.19 3.63 -10.32
CA GLY A 6 12.56 3.18 -10.56
C GLY A 6 12.65 1.67 -10.66
N GLU A 7 13.84 1.10 -10.91
CA GLU A 7 14.03 -0.34 -10.76
C GLU A 7 13.89 -0.72 -9.28
N GLY A 8 12.95 -1.61 -8.97
CA GLY A 8 12.64 -1.99 -7.57
C GLY A 8 11.80 -0.97 -6.81
N SER A 9 11.80 0.30 -7.20
CA SER A 9 11.09 1.38 -6.51
C SER A 9 9.66 1.61 -7.02
N TYR A 10 8.69 1.57 -6.11
CA TYR A 10 7.26 1.77 -6.38
C TYR A 10 6.67 2.81 -5.44
N ALA A 11 5.79 3.68 -5.95
CA ALA A 11 4.96 4.58 -5.17
C ALA A 11 3.55 4.00 -5.04
N LEU A 12 3.16 3.60 -3.83
CA LEU A 12 1.78 3.23 -3.50
C LEU A 12 1.02 4.50 -3.12
N GLY A 13 -0.03 4.84 -3.86
CA GLY A 13 -0.91 5.96 -3.57
C GLY A 13 -2.31 5.52 -3.17
N TRP A 14 -2.88 6.15 -2.15
CA TRP A 14 -4.27 5.96 -1.72
C TRP A 14 -4.90 7.30 -1.31
N THR A 15 -6.19 7.28 -1.05
CA THR A 15 -6.90 8.43 -0.49
C THR A 15 -7.03 8.21 1.01
N ALA A 16 -6.59 9.19 1.80
CA ALA A 16 -6.76 9.20 3.24
C ALA A 16 -8.24 9.06 3.59
N VAL A 17 -8.52 8.19 4.55
CA VAL A 17 -9.86 8.03 5.13
C VAL A 17 -9.89 8.73 6.48
N GLY A 18 -11.07 9.16 6.87
CA GLY A 18 -11.31 9.80 8.15
C GLY A 18 -11.56 8.78 9.26
N ASP A 19 -11.63 9.30 10.48
CA ASP A 19 -11.93 8.54 11.69
C ASP A 19 -13.34 7.92 11.63
N ASP A 20 -14.31 8.73 11.21
CA ASP A 20 -15.70 8.33 10.96
C ASP A 20 -15.94 7.99 9.48
N GLY A 21 -15.06 7.17 8.90
CA GLY A 21 -15.13 6.77 7.50
C GLY A 21 -14.57 7.81 6.53
N ASP A 22 -15.41 8.71 6.00
CA ASP A 22 -14.99 9.74 5.03
C ASP A 22 -14.79 11.13 5.66
N SER A 23 -14.87 11.24 6.99
CA SER A 23 -14.74 12.51 7.73
C SER A 23 -13.77 12.43 8.90
N GLY A 24 -13.08 13.53 9.18
CA GLY A 24 -12.02 13.59 10.19
C GLY A 24 -10.67 13.11 9.66
N THR A 25 -9.81 12.68 10.58
CA THR A 25 -8.44 12.24 10.32
C THR A 25 -8.20 10.97 11.12
N ALA A 26 -7.87 9.86 10.47
CA ALA A 26 -7.46 8.65 11.20
C ALA A 26 -6.21 8.92 12.05
N ALA A 27 -6.05 8.23 13.17
CA ALA A 27 -4.86 8.39 14.01
C ALA A 27 -3.65 7.65 13.43
N GLU A 28 -3.86 6.45 12.87
CA GLU A 28 -2.77 5.64 12.31
C GLU A 28 -3.18 4.70 11.17
N TYR A 29 -2.18 4.28 10.40
CA TYR A 29 -2.28 3.25 9.38
C TYR A 29 -1.58 1.95 9.83
N ASP A 30 -2.24 0.82 9.60
CA ASP A 30 -1.61 -0.51 9.56
C ASP A 30 -1.66 -1.03 8.12
N LEU A 31 -0.60 -0.75 7.36
CA LEU A 31 -0.42 -1.25 6.00
C LEU A 31 0.26 -2.62 6.04
N ARG A 32 -0.34 -3.60 5.37
CA ARG A 32 0.16 -4.98 5.31
C ARG A 32 0.52 -5.39 3.89
N ILE A 33 1.55 -6.22 3.77
CA ILE A 33 2.00 -6.84 2.52
C ILE A 33 2.22 -8.35 2.70
N SER A 34 1.83 -9.15 1.70
CA SER A 34 1.99 -10.61 1.68
C SER A 34 2.26 -11.12 0.28
N ASN A 35 2.87 -12.30 0.14
CA ASN A 35 3.00 -13.01 -1.14
C ASN A 35 1.78 -13.90 -1.47
N GLY A 36 0.71 -13.81 -0.68
CA GLY A 36 -0.58 -14.46 -0.94
C GLY A 36 -1.75 -13.58 -0.50
N PRO A 37 -3.00 -13.95 -0.86
CA PRO A 37 -4.18 -13.16 -0.53
C PRO A 37 -4.31 -12.83 0.96
N ILE A 38 -4.62 -11.57 1.26
CA ILE A 38 -4.90 -11.11 2.62
C ILE A 38 -6.42 -11.13 2.84
N THR A 39 -6.85 -11.60 4.01
CA THR A 39 -8.22 -11.59 4.50
C THR A 39 -8.25 -11.00 5.90
N GLU A 40 -9.43 -10.74 6.45
CA GLU A 40 -9.60 -10.30 7.84
C GLU A 40 -8.90 -11.27 8.82
N ASP A 41 -9.06 -12.57 8.61
CA ASP A 41 -8.53 -13.62 9.49
C ASP A 41 -6.99 -13.72 9.47
N ASN A 42 -6.34 -13.34 8.37
CA ASN A 42 -4.88 -13.48 8.23
C ASN A 42 -4.13 -12.14 8.18
N PHE A 43 -4.84 -11.01 8.36
CA PHE A 43 -4.26 -9.66 8.27
C PHE A 43 -3.03 -9.47 9.15
N TYR A 44 -3.10 -9.90 10.42
CA TYR A 44 -2.00 -9.75 11.36
C TYR A 44 -0.84 -10.75 11.13
N VAL A 45 -1.05 -11.77 10.29
CA VAL A 45 0.01 -12.69 9.83
C VAL A 45 0.82 -12.07 8.70
N ALA A 46 0.21 -11.20 7.89
CA ALA A 46 0.90 -10.47 6.83
C ALA A 46 1.93 -9.50 7.40
N THR A 47 2.98 -9.23 6.62
CA THR A 47 4.09 -8.37 7.05
C THR A 47 3.62 -6.93 7.16
N ARG A 48 3.85 -6.29 8.31
CA ARG A 48 3.60 -4.86 8.49
C ARG A 48 4.60 -4.05 7.69
N VAL A 49 4.10 -3.14 6.87
CA VAL A 49 4.89 -2.11 6.21
C VAL A 49 5.09 -0.96 7.21
N LEU A 50 6.34 -0.63 7.49
CA LEU A 50 6.70 0.44 8.41
C LEU A 50 6.80 1.79 7.68
N ASN A 51 6.88 2.89 8.45
CA ASN A 51 7.02 4.25 7.93
C ASN A 51 5.87 4.70 7.02
N THR A 52 4.65 4.22 7.28
CA THR A 52 3.45 4.81 6.69
C THR A 52 3.37 6.30 7.05
N PRO A 53 2.86 7.16 6.14
CA PRO A 53 2.67 8.56 6.47
C PRO A 53 1.72 8.71 7.65
N ILE A 54 1.86 9.81 8.39
CA ILE A 54 0.84 10.22 9.37
C ILE A 54 -0.43 10.52 8.56
N PRO A 55 -1.59 9.95 8.89
CA PRO A 55 -2.81 10.21 8.12
C PRO A 55 -3.14 11.70 8.05
N SER A 56 -3.38 12.20 6.84
CA SER A 56 -3.99 13.52 6.64
C SER A 56 -5.52 13.45 6.73
N ILE A 57 -6.16 14.62 6.68
CA ILE A 57 -7.62 14.73 6.60
C ILE A 57 -8.18 13.88 5.45
N ALA A 58 -9.34 13.28 5.69
CA ALA A 58 -10.06 12.46 4.73
C ALA A 58 -10.16 13.15 3.34
N GLY A 59 -9.97 12.37 2.29
CA GLY A 59 -9.99 12.86 0.89
C GLY A 59 -8.62 13.35 0.38
N THR A 60 -7.61 13.49 1.25
CA THR A 60 -6.25 13.83 0.85
C THR A 60 -5.56 12.66 0.13
N LYS A 61 -4.77 12.93 -0.91
CA LYS A 61 -3.97 11.88 -1.57
C LYS A 61 -2.70 11.63 -0.76
N GLU A 62 -2.54 10.39 -0.34
CA GLU A 62 -1.37 9.88 0.37
C GLU A 62 -0.52 9.01 -0.53
N HIS A 63 0.76 8.92 -0.22
CA HIS A 63 1.66 8.00 -0.91
C HIS A 63 2.75 7.45 0.01
N LEU A 64 3.22 6.25 -0.32
CA LEU A 64 4.36 5.58 0.31
C LEU A 64 5.29 5.02 -0.75
N LEU A 65 6.59 5.28 -0.59
CA LEU A 65 7.62 4.67 -1.41
C LEU A 65 8.00 3.30 -0.85
N MET A 66 8.06 2.30 -1.71
CA MET A 66 8.36 0.91 -1.38
C MET A 66 9.40 0.35 -2.33
N GLU A 67 10.35 -0.40 -1.79
CA GLU A 67 11.32 -1.18 -2.55
C GLU A 67 10.85 -2.64 -2.59
N LEU A 68 10.59 -3.15 -3.79
CA LEU A 68 10.05 -4.49 -4.01
C LEU A 68 10.87 -5.25 -5.05
N ASN A 69 11.23 -6.48 -4.71
CA ASN A 69 11.82 -7.42 -5.67
C ASN A 69 10.76 -7.96 -6.63
N THR A 70 11.20 -8.58 -7.74
CA THR A 70 10.34 -9.36 -8.63
C THR A 70 9.51 -10.37 -7.84
N GLY A 71 8.20 -10.37 -8.07
CA GLY A 71 7.27 -11.23 -7.36
C GLY A 71 5.83 -10.74 -7.43
N GLU A 72 4.96 -11.47 -6.76
CA GLU A 72 3.56 -11.11 -6.58
C GLU A 72 3.33 -10.71 -5.12
N TYR A 73 2.61 -9.60 -4.93
CA TYR A 73 2.34 -9.01 -3.63
C TYR A 73 0.86 -8.65 -3.51
N TYR A 74 0.33 -8.83 -2.31
CA TYR A 74 -1.01 -8.43 -1.91
C TYR A 74 -0.86 -7.39 -0.81
N LEU A 75 -1.51 -6.24 -0.97
CA LEU A 75 -1.46 -5.12 -0.04
C LEU A 75 -2.86 -4.76 0.45
N CYS A 76 -3.00 -4.41 1.72
CA CYS A 76 -4.21 -3.85 2.29
C CYS A 76 -3.89 -2.98 3.50
N ILE A 77 -4.81 -2.10 3.86
CA ILE A 77 -4.64 -1.15 4.95
C ILE A 77 -5.79 -1.29 5.95
N LYS A 78 -5.48 -1.11 7.23
CA LYS A 78 -6.47 -0.76 8.26
C LYS A 78 -6.16 0.63 8.80
N VAL A 79 -7.20 1.33 9.24
CA VAL A 79 -7.06 2.62 9.92
C VAL A 79 -7.47 2.47 11.38
N GLY A 80 -6.74 3.11 12.27
CA GLY A 80 -7.06 3.18 13.70
C GLY A 80 -7.43 4.61 14.10
N ASP A 81 -8.39 4.73 15.02
CA ASP A 81 -8.77 5.97 15.71
C ASP A 81 -7.84 6.29 16.90
N GLU A 82 -8.09 7.38 17.64
CA GLU A 82 -7.32 7.74 18.84
C GLU A 82 -7.49 6.77 20.03
N ILE A 83 -8.47 5.85 19.96
CA ILE A 83 -8.75 4.82 20.98
C ILE A 83 -8.78 3.44 20.28
N PRO A 84 -7.62 2.83 20.00
CA PRO A 84 -7.32 1.96 18.85
C PRO A 84 -8.44 0.99 18.41
N ASN A 85 -9.52 1.54 17.85
CA ASN A 85 -10.56 0.84 17.13
C ASN A 85 -10.12 0.80 15.69
N TRP A 86 -9.80 -0.40 15.25
CA TRP A 86 -9.34 -0.64 13.90
C TRP A 86 -10.52 -0.86 12.95
N SER A 87 -10.43 -0.27 11.77
CA SER A 87 -11.34 -0.58 10.67
C SER A 87 -11.27 -2.08 10.28
N PRO A 88 -12.27 -2.59 9.55
CA PRO A 88 -12.11 -3.79 8.75
C PRO A 88 -10.95 -3.63 7.74
N VAL A 89 -10.46 -4.76 7.22
CA VAL A 89 -9.47 -4.78 6.13
C VAL A 89 -10.02 -4.04 4.91
N SER A 90 -9.20 -3.14 4.34
CA SER A 90 -9.53 -2.45 3.08
C SER A 90 -9.71 -3.40 1.90
N ASN A 91 -10.03 -2.86 0.73
CA ASN A 91 -9.84 -3.63 -0.50
C ASN A 91 -8.39 -4.15 -0.59
N VAL A 92 -8.25 -5.40 -1.03
CA VAL A 92 -6.95 -6.03 -1.24
C VAL A 92 -6.45 -5.67 -2.62
N PHE A 93 -5.31 -4.99 -2.69
CA PHE A 93 -4.65 -4.62 -3.93
C PHE A 93 -3.60 -5.67 -4.31
N LYS A 94 -3.69 -6.24 -5.51
CA LYS A 94 -2.70 -7.17 -6.06
C LYS A 94 -1.70 -6.42 -6.94
N LEU A 95 -0.42 -6.58 -6.65
CA LEU A 95 0.70 -6.02 -7.39
C LEU A 95 1.60 -7.14 -7.92
N VAL A 96 1.86 -7.16 -9.22
CA VAL A 96 2.85 -8.06 -9.83
C VAL A 96 4.06 -7.24 -10.26
N VAL A 97 5.17 -7.42 -9.55
CA VAL A 97 6.46 -6.83 -9.87
C VAL A 97 7.18 -7.82 -10.80
N GLY A 98 7.31 -7.45 -12.07
CA GLY A 98 8.01 -8.27 -13.07
C GLY A 98 9.50 -7.98 -13.12
N VAL A 99 10.27 -8.95 -13.61
CA VAL A 99 11.52 -8.63 -14.31
C VAL A 99 11.12 -7.94 -15.60
N PHE A 100 11.44 -6.66 -15.72
CA PHE A 100 11.44 -6.04 -17.04
C PHE A 100 12.48 -6.82 -17.87
N PRO A 101 12.17 -7.24 -19.11
CA PRO A 101 13.23 -7.75 -19.97
C PRO A 101 14.34 -6.69 -20.01
N PRO A 102 15.63 -7.09 -20.08
CA PRO A 102 16.70 -6.11 -20.27
C PRO A 102 16.29 -5.21 -21.44
N ILE A 103 16.33 -3.91 -21.21
CA ILE A 103 15.90 -2.91 -22.18
C ILE A 103 16.90 -3.00 -23.35
N ASN A 104 16.63 -3.86 -24.31
CA ASN A 104 17.29 -3.80 -25.61
C ASN A 104 16.64 -2.63 -26.35
N VAL A 105 17.03 -1.42 -25.94
CA VAL A 105 16.82 -0.23 -26.74
C VAL A 105 17.77 -0.37 -27.92
N LEU A 106 17.30 -1.08 -28.96
CA LEU A 106 17.90 -1.02 -30.27
C LEU A 106 17.53 0.34 -30.87
N TRP A 107 18.32 1.37 -30.57
CA TRP A 107 18.37 2.54 -31.45
C TRP A 107 19.21 2.15 -32.67
N ASN A 108 18.54 1.67 -33.72
CA ASN A 108 18.97 1.70 -35.12
C ASN A 108 17.66 1.90 -35.91
N GLN A 109 17.45 2.96 -36.69
CA GLN A 109 18.30 3.65 -37.65
C GLN A 109 17.92 5.13 -37.72
#